data_AF-A0A3N5KGG9-F1
#
_entry.id   AF-A0A3N5KGG9-F1
#
_cell.length_a   1.000
_cell.length_b   1.000
_cell.length_c   1.000
_cell.angle_alpha   90.00
_cell.angle_beta   90.00
_cell.angle_gamma   90.00
#
_symmetry.space_group_name_H-M   'P 1'
#
loop_
_entity.id
_entity.type
_entity.pdbx_description
1 polymer ?
#
loop_
_entity_poly.entity_id
_entity_poly.type
_entity_poly.pdbx_seq_one_letter_code
_entity_poly.pdbx_strand_id
1 'polypeptide(L)'
;RIERERIPPTDDPTFHLKLGRGSLSDVEFTAQLLQLQHGVRASATIGALDRLRGEGLLENADHAALIEAYRFCERTRNRLFLTGAGSNALPQQPDRLRVLARAFDTSPVELREEYRRVTRRSRAVVERIFYGGD
;
A
#
# COMPACT_ATOMS: atom_id res chain seq x y z
N ARG A 1 -16.31 6.21 5.25
CA ARG A 1 -15.24 5.75 4.30
C ARG A 1 -14.70 4.46 4.88
N ILE A 2 -14.54 3.43 4.04
CA ILE A 2 -14.15 2.06 4.42
C ILE A 2 -13.04 2.02 5.48
N GLU A 3 -12.02 2.88 5.38
CA GLU A 3 -10.91 2.95 6.34
C GLU A 3 -11.34 3.29 7.77
N ARG A 4 -12.20 4.31 7.95
CA ARG A 4 -12.69 4.71 9.28
C ARG A 4 -13.62 3.67 9.90
N GLU A 5 -14.22 2.80 9.09
CA GLU A 5 -15.22 1.82 9.51
C GLU A 5 -14.63 0.41 9.70
N ARG A 6 -13.48 0.11 9.09
CA ARG A 6 -12.94 -1.25 9.00
C ARG A 6 -11.56 -1.44 9.64
N ILE A 7 -10.88 -0.37 10.04
CA ILE A 7 -9.63 -0.50 10.82
C ILE A 7 -10.00 -0.90 12.26
N PRO A 8 -9.49 -2.04 12.77
CA PRO A 8 -9.72 -2.42 14.16
C PRO A 8 -9.19 -1.35 15.13
N PRO A 9 -9.86 -1.07 16.26
CA PRO A 9 -9.39 -0.07 17.24
C PRO A 9 -7.99 -0.36 17.82
N THR A 10 -7.53 -1.61 17.74
CA THR A 10 -6.21 -2.04 18.20
C THR A 10 -5.08 -1.68 17.24
N ASP A 11 -5.40 -1.38 15.98
CA ASP A 11 -4.44 -1.09 14.93
C ASP A 11 -4.18 0.42 14.87
N ASP A 12 -2.92 0.81 14.64
CA ASP A 12 -2.57 2.21 14.39
C ASP A 12 -2.97 2.59 12.96
N PRO A 13 -3.97 3.48 12.77
CA PRO A 13 -4.44 3.85 11.44
C PRO A 13 -3.37 4.57 10.61
N THR A 14 -2.39 5.18 11.26
CA THR A 14 -1.29 5.91 10.60
C THR A 14 -0.40 4.97 9.80
N PHE A 15 -0.26 3.72 10.26
CA PHE A 15 0.66 2.73 9.68
C PHE A 15 -0.07 1.44 9.24
N HIS A 16 -1.34 1.56 8.90
CA HIS A 16 -2.15 0.43 8.47
C HIS A 16 -1.81 0.03 7.02
N LEU A 17 -1.32 -1.19 6.83
CA LEU A 17 -0.75 -1.69 5.57
C LEU A 17 -1.79 -1.95 4.48
N LYS A 18 -3.05 -2.21 4.86
CA LYS A 18 -4.15 -2.46 3.89
C LYS A 18 -5.07 -1.26 3.67
N LEU A 19 -5.57 -0.68 4.75
CA LEU A 19 -6.55 0.41 4.77
C LEU A 19 -5.95 1.79 5.13
N GLY A 20 -4.61 1.91 5.24
CA GLY A 20 -3.96 3.21 5.39
C GLY A 20 -3.95 3.98 4.07
N ARG A 21 -3.78 5.31 4.16
CA ARG A 21 -3.70 6.17 2.97
C ARG A 21 -2.48 5.82 2.12
N GLY A 22 -2.68 5.61 0.83
CA GLY A 22 -1.64 5.19 -0.12
C GLY A 22 -1.12 3.78 0.11
N SER A 23 -1.88 2.95 0.84
CA SER A 23 -1.55 1.54 1.09
C SER A 23 -2.36 0.62 0.16
N LEU A 24 -2.39 -0.69 0.42
CA LEU A 24 -2.85 -1.69 -0.56
C LEU A 24 -4.21 -1.40 -1.18
N SER A 25 -5.23 -1.10 -0.38
CA SER A 25 -6.59 -0.90 -0.91
C SER A 25 -6.70 0.36 -1.77
N ASP A 26 -5.95 1.42 -1.45
CA ASP A 26 -5.88 2.61 -2.31
C ASP A 26 -5.27 2.23 -3.69
N VAL A 27 -4.21 1.41 -3.71
CA VAL A 27 -3.59 0.94 -4.97
C VAL A 27 -4.52 0.02 -5.75
N GLU A 28 -5.14 -0.95 -5.07
CA GLU A 28 -6.06 -1.93 -5.65
C GLU A 28 -7.26 -1.24 -6.31
N PHE A 29 -7.91 -0.31 -5.62
CA PHE A 29 -9.06 0.41 -6.16
C PHE A 29 -8.68 1.38 -7.26
N THR A 30 -7.50 2.00 -7.20
CA THR A 30 -7.00 2.84 -8.30
C THR A 30 -6.79 2.02 -9.58
N ALA A 31 -6.15 0.86 -9.48
CA ALA A 31 -5.99 -0.04 -10.62
C ALA A 31 -7.35 -0.51 -11.16
N GLN A 32 -8.26 -0.93 -10.28
CA GLN A 32 -9.59 -1.40 -10.67
C GLN A 32 -10.45 -0.31 -11.31
N LEU A 33 -10.37 0.94 -10.83
CA LEU A 33 -11.06 2.07 -11.45
C LEU A 33 -10.60 2.27 -12.89
N LEU A 34 -9.29 2.34 -13.11
CA LEU A 34 -8.72 2.48 -14.46
C LEU A 34 -9.09 1.29 -15.36
N GLN A 35 -9.09 0.07 -14.81
CA GLN A 35 -9.54 -1.12 -15.54
C GLN A 35 -11.00 -0.99 -16.00
N LEU A 36 -11.88 -0.50 -15.14
CA LEU A 36 -13.30 -0.29 -15.47
C LEU A 36 -13.50 0.83 -16.48
N GLN A 37 -12.74 1.93 -16.37
CA GLN A 37 -12.82 3.07 -17.29
C GLN A 37 -12.35 2.73 -18.71
N HIS A 38 -11.33 1.88 -18.83
CA HIS A 38 -10.67 1.61 -20.11
C HIS A 38 -10.85 0.18 -20.64
N GLY A 39 -11.60 -0.67 -19.94
CA GLY A 39 -11.86 -2.05 -20.35
C GLY A 39 -10.64 -2.98 -20.22
N VAL A 40 -9.66 -2.64 -19.38
CA VAL A 40 -8.43 -3.40 -19.20
C VAL A 40 -8.65 -4.63 -18.32
N ARG A 41 -8.39 -5.83 -18.85
CA ARG A 41 -8.58 -7.11 -18.13
C ARG A 41 -7.27 -7.67 -17.60
N ALA A 42 -7.18 -7.76 -16.28
CA ALA A 42 -6.14 -8.46 -15.51
C ALA A 42 -6.71 -8.81 -14.13
N SER A 43 -6.33 -9.96 -13.59
CA SER A 43 -6.83 -10.44 -12.28
C SER A 43 -6.01 -9.93 -11.10
N ALA A 44 -4.70 -9.83 -11.25
CA ALA A 44 -3.79 -9.37 -10.20
C ALA A 44 -3.51 -7.87 -10.32
N THR A 45 -3.45 -7.17 -9.18
CA THR A 45 -3.20 -5.72 -9.13
C THR A 45 -1.94 -5.29 -9.86
N ILE A 46 -0.82 -5.99 -9.65
CA ILE A 46 0.44 -5.70 -10.36
C ILE A 46 0.26 -5.88 -11.87
N GLY A 47 -0.38 -6.97 -12.31
CA GLY A 47 -0.64 -7.22 -13.72
C GLY A 47 -1.56 -6.17 -14.36
N ALA A 48 -2.53 -5.66 -13.60
CA ALA A 48 -3.36 -4.54 -14.03
C ALA A 48 -2.52 -3.26 -14.21
N LEU A 49 -1.69 -2.91 -13.24
CA LEU A 49 -0.80 -1.74 -13.31
C LEU A 49 0.18 -1.83 -14.48
N ASP A 50 0.80 -2.99 -14.69
CA ASP A 50 1.73 -3.21 -15.80
C ASP A 50 1.05 -3.04 -17.16
N ARG A 51 -0.18 -3.55 -17.30
CA ARG A 51 -0.97 -3.43 -18.53
C ARG A 51 -1.44 -2.00 -18.77
N LEU A 52 -1.94 -1.32 -17.74
CA LEU A 52 -2.32 0.09 -17.81
C LEU A 52 -1.16 0.98 -18.26
N ARG A 53 0.05 0.74 -17.72
CA ARG A 53 1.27 1.42 -18.18
C ARG A 53 1.60 1.08 -19.63
N GLY A 54 1.52 -0.20 -20.01
CA GLY A 54 1.81 -0.65 -21.37
C GLY A 54 0.86 -0.09 -22.43
N GLU A 55 -0.39 0.19 -22.06
CA GLU A 55 -1.40 0.82 -22.91
C GLU A 55 -1.35 2.37 -22.86
N GLY A 56 -0.42 2.96 -22.10
CA GLY A 56 -0.28 4.42 -21.97
C GLY A 56 -1.33 5.08 -21.07
N LEU A 57 -2.11 4.30 -20.33
CA LEU A 57 -3.18 4.76 -19.42
C LEU A 57 -2.69 5.10 -18.01
N LEU A 58 -1.43 4.80 -17.73
CA LEU A 58 -0.76 5.10 -16.46
C LEU A 58 0.67 5.55 -16.74
N GLU A 59 1.06 6.72 -16.23
CA GLU A 59 2.41 7.25 -16.40
C GLU A 59 3.45 6.34 -15.72
N ASN A 60 4.68 6.30 -16.28
CA ASN A 60 5.75 5.45 -15.73
C ASN A 60 6.08 5.80 -14.26
N ALA A 61 6.03 7.08 -13.88
CA ALA A 61 6.31 7.53 -12.52
C ALA A 61 5.21 7.09 -11.54
N ASP A 62 3.94 7.22 -11.95
CA ASP A 62 2.79 6.79 -11.16
C ASP A 62 2.77 5.28 -10.96
N HIS A 63 3.01 4.53 -12.05
CA HIS A 63 3.18 3.08 -12.00
C HIS A 63 4.24 2.67 -10.99
N ALA A 64 5.44 3.27 -11.06
CA ALA A 64 6.52 2.95 -10.15
C ALA A 64 6.15 3.23 -8.68
N ALA A 65 5.48 4.36 -8.40
CA ALA A 65 5.03 4.72 -7.06
C ALA A 65 3.99 3.73 -6.50
N LEU A 66 3.01 3.34 -7.32
CA LEU A 66 1.96 2.38 -6.93
C LEU A 66 2.53 0.97 -6.71
N ILE A 67 3.41 0.50 -7.60
CA ILE A 67 4.05 -0.81 -7.48
C ILE A 67 4.93 -0.89 -6.23
N GLU A 68 5.71 0.15 -5.94
CA GLU A 68 6.59 0.18 -4.78
C GLU A 68 5.79 0.13 -3.47
N ALA A 69 4.73 0.94 -3.36
CA ALA A 69 3.84 0.92 -2.20
C ALA A 69 3.13 -0.44 -2.05
N TYR A 70 2.58 -0.99 -3.13
CA TYR A 70 1.90 -2.30 -3.10
C TYR A 70 2.85 -3.40 -2.62
N ARG A 71 4.03 -3.53 -3.24
CA ARG A 71 5.02 -4.54 -2.87
C ARG A 71 5.57 -4.34 -1.47
N PHE A 72 5.77 -3.10 -1.03
CA PHE A 72 6.21 -2.84 0.34
C PHE A 72 5.14 -3.28 1.35
N CYS A 73 3.91 -2.82 1.18
CA CYS A 73 2.82 -3.13 2.10
C CYS A 73 2.48 -4.62 2.13
N GLU A 74 2.44 -5.30 0.98
CA GLU A 74 2.19 -6.74 0.89
C GLU A 74 3.30 -7.54 1.59
N ARG A 75 4.57 -7.27 1.27
CA ARG A 75 5.71 -7.96 1.92
C ARG A 75 5.74 -7.72 3.42
N THR A 76 5.44 -6.50 3.86
CA THR A 76 5.40 -6.15 5.28
C THR A 76 4.26 -6.85 6.00
N ARG A 77 3.07 -6.92 5.39
CA ARG A 77 1.92 -7.63 5.95
C ARG A 77 2.20 -9.14 6.06
N ASN A 78 2.83 -9.72 5.04
CA ASN A 78 3.19 -11.14 5.04
C ASN A 78 4.22 -11.46 6.12
N ARG A 79 5.26 -10.62 6.30
CA ARG A 79 6.23 -10.78 7.39
C ARG A 79 5.60 -10.59 8.76
N LEU A 80 4.72 -9.59 8.91
CA LEU A 80 3.99 -9.34 10.15
C LEU A 80 3.16 -10.57 10.56
N PHE A 81 2.46 -11.20 9.61
CA PHE A 81 1.73 -12.45 9.84
C PHE A 81 2.66 -13.57 10.33
N LEU A 82 3.83 -13.75 9.69
CA LEU A 82 4.81 -14.76 10.10
C LEU A 82 5.40 -14.52 11.50
N THR A 83 5.39 -13.27 12.00
CA THR A 83 5.78 -12.96 13.38
C THR A 83 4.67 -13.23 14.42
N GLY A 84 3.54 -13.80 14.00
CA GLY A 84 2.41 -14.16 14.87
C GLY A 84 1.48 -12.98 15.20
N ALA A 85 1.58 -11.86 14.48
CA ALA A 85 0.70 -10.73 14.67
C ALA A 85 -0.58 -10.88 13.85
N GLY A 86 -1.74 -10.77 14.52
CA GLY A 86 -3.06 -10.71 13.87
C GLY A 86 -3.48 -9.32 13.38
N SER A 87 -2.54 -8.37 13.31
CA SER A 87 -2.77 -6.97 12.93
C SER A 87 -2.39 -6.73 11.48
N ASN A 88 -3.01 -5.74 10.83
CA ASN A 88 -2.59 -5.24 9.52
C ASN A 88 -1.86 -3.90 9.61
N ALA A 89 -1.43 -3.47 10.79
CA ALA A 89 -0.66 -2.24 10.99
C ALA A 89 0.74 -2.51 11.53
N LEU A 90 1.69 -1.60 11.27
CA LEU A 90 3.01 -1.69 11.90
C LEU A 90 2.86 -1.70 13.44
N PRO A 91 3.54 -2.61 14.16
CA PRO A 91 3.36 -2.74 15.61
C PRO A 91 3.66 -1.43 16.36
N GLN A 92 2.77 -1.04 17.27
CA GLN A 92 2.98 0.08 18.19
C GLN A 92 3.97 -0.26 19.31
N GLN A 93 4.00 -1.54 19.74
CA GLN A 93 4.92 -2.02 20.76
C GLN A 93 6.36 -2.07 20.21
N PRO A 94 7.33 -1.40 20.86
CA PRO A 94 8.70 -1.30 20.36
C PRO A 94 9.37 -2.65 20.09
N ASP A 95 9.17 -3.65 20.95
CA ASP A 95 9.80 -4.97 20.79
C ASP A 95 9.26 -5.73 19.59
N ARG A 96 7.94 -5.68 19.36
CA ARG A 96 7.33 -6.29 18.17
C ARG A 96 7.79 -5.59 16.89
N LEU A 97 7.92 -4.27 16.91
CA LEU A 97 8.42 -3.52 15.77
C LEU A 97 9.90 -3.83 15.49
N ARG A 98 10.73 -4.03 16.53
CA ARG A 98 12.12 -4.49 16.38
C ARG A 98 12.21 -5.87 15.73
N VAL A 99 11.35 -6.82 16.14
CA VAL A 99 11.30 -8.15 15.51
C VAL A 99 10.95 -8.04 14.03
N LEU A 100 9.93 -7.26 13.69
CA LEU A 100 9.57 -7.03 12.29
C LEU A 100 10.69 -6.37 11.49
N ALA A 101 11.31 -5.32 12.02
CA ALA A 101 12.40 -4.60 11.35
C ALA A 101 13.62 -5.51 11.10
N ARG A 102 13.96 -6.40 12.04
CA ARG A 102 15.02 -7.40 11.84
C ARG A 102 14.71 -8.37 10.69
N ALA A 103 13.44 -8.71 10.44
CA ALA A 103 13.06 -9.55 9.28
C ALA A 103 13.26 -8.87 7.91
N PHE A 104 13.65 -7.59 7.93
CA PHE A 104 13.99 -6.75 6.79
C PHE A 104 15.45 -6.25 6.83
N ASP A 105 16.26 -6.73 7.78
CA ASP A 105 17.63 -6.26 8.01
C ASP A 105 17.73 -4.73 8.16
N THR A 106 16.76 -4.13 8.86
CA THR A 106 16.64 -2.68 9.06
C THR A 106 16.28 -2.32 10.50
N SER A 107 16.24 -1.02 10.81
CA SER A 107 15.79 -0.51 12.10
C SER A 107 14.28 -0.19 12.13
N PRO A 108 13.66 -0.16 13.32
CA PRO A 108 12.27 0.30 13.48
C PRO A 108 11.97 1.68 12.90
N VAL A 109 12.96 2.58 12.94
CA VAL A 109 12.84 3.95 12.44
C VAL A 109 12.80 3.93 10.91
N GLU A 110 13.80 3.31 10.29
CA GLU A 110 13.89 3.18 8.84
C GLU A 110 12.68 2.45 8.25
N LEU A 111 12.16 1.41 8.91
CA LEU A 111 10.96 0.72 8.44
C LEU A 111 9.72 1.64 8.40
N ARG A 112 9.55 2.49 9.43
CA ARG A 112 8.44 3.46 9.47
C ARG A 112 8.65 4.61 8.49
N GLU A 113 9.89 5.06 8.30
CA GLU A 113 10.24 6.06 7.29
C GLU A 113 9.98 5.53 5.89
N GLU A 114 10.34 4.27 5.64
CA GLU A 114 10.10 3.61 4.36
C GLU A 114 8.60 3.51 4.07
N TYR A 115 7.80 3.05 5.05
CA TYR A 115 6.34 3.07 4.95
C TYR A 115 5.84 4.46 4.55
N ARG A 116 6.27 5.52 5.26
CA ARG A 116 5.84 6.89 4.98
C ARG A 116 6.27 7.37 3.60
N ARG A 117 7.45 6.95 3.13
CA ARG A 117 8.02 7.35 1.84
C ARG A 117 7.24 6.74 0.68
N VAL A 118 6.97 5.44 0.73
CA VAL A 118 6.27 4.72 -0.35
C VAL A 118 4.78 5.08 -0.39
N THR A 119 4.12 5.12 0.78
CA THR A 119 2.67 5.41 0.85
C THR A 119 2.35 6.86 0.53
N ARG A 120 3.22 7.83 0.85
CA ARG A 120 3.01 9.24 0.46
C ARG A 120 3.05 9.42 -1.06
N ARG A 121 4.00 8.77 -1.75
CA ARG A 121 4.09 8.81 -3.21
C ARG A 121 2.89 8.14 -3.86
N SER A 122 2.52 6.95 -3.41
CA SER A 122 1.29 6.29 -3.87
C SER A 122 0.06 7.15 -3.60
N ARG A 123 -0.04 7.80 -2.44
CA ARG A 123 -1.19 8.65 -2.12
C ARG A 123 -1.31 9.83 -3.09
N ALA A 124 -0.21 10.47 -3.48
CA ALA A 124 -0.25 11.56 -4.45
C ALA A 124 -0.88 11.10 -5.80
N VAL A 125 -0.51 9.90 -6.27
CA VAL A 125 -1.10 9.30 -7.47
C VAL A 125 -2.59 9.01 -7.27
N VAL A 126 -2.96 8.42 -6.14
CA VAL A 126 -4.34 8.04 -5.81
C VAL A 126 -5.24 9.29 -5.71
N GLU A 127 -4.78 10.38 -5.10
CA GLU A 127 -5.56 11.64 -5.05
C GLU A 127 -5.85 12.16 -6.47
N ARG A 128 -4.83 12.18 -7.35
CA ARG A 128 -4.97 12.63 -8.73
C ARG A 128 -5.91 11.74 -9.55
N ILE A 129 -5.70 10.42 -9.53
CA ILE A 129 -6.41 9.48 -10.42
C ILE A 129 -7.78 9.07 -9.87
N PHE A 130 -7.85 8.69 -8.59
CA PHE A 130 -9.04 8.07 -8.02
C PHE A 130 -10.07 9.08 -7.55
N TYR A 131 -9.61 10.19 -6.95
CA TYR A 131 -10.49 11.22 -6.42
C TYR A 131 -10.67 12.41 -7.37
N GLY A 132 -9.96 12.41 -8.52
CA GLY A 132 -9.99 13.50 -9.48
C GLY A 132 -9.45 14.81 -8.91
N GLY A 133 -8.43 14.73 -8.03
CA GLY A 133 -7.85 15.90 -7.37
C GLY A 133 -7.47 16.99 -8.39
N ASP A 134 -7.88 18.22 -8.05
CA ASP A 134 -7.84 19.46 -8.85
C ASP A 134 -6.75 19.56 -9.94
#